data_AF-T0LGI6-F1
#
_entry.id   AF-T0LGI6-F1
#
_cell.length_a   1.000
_cell.length_b   1.000
_cell.length_c   1.000
_cell.angle_alpha   90.00
_cell.angle_beta   90.00
_cell.angle_gamma   90.00
#
_symmetry.space_group_name_H-M   'P 1'
#
loop_
_entity.id
_entity.type
_entity.pdbx_description
1 polymer ?
#
loop_
_entity_poly.entity_id
_entity_poly.type
_entity_poly.pdbx_seq_one_letter_code
_entity_poly.pdbx_strand_id
1 'polypeptide(L)'
;MLFTFFLILFSSVVFYTSTLAFTPGDANNDGDVNLADIIHVVNIVFGEALYPPEGEQADPNADCKINIVDIVYMVNYIFKGGTPPDWITCFENPVPVGEPIETPAFEESFFITFDGKRAYFSSNGHPNYGGTDLFYSDWDSVSRTWSIPVNLGSHINSGSNDIEPSVSSDGKKLFFQAFGRAGGLGGWDVWYCEWDSVAEQWEVPINPGPNINSGQGEGYPFITADGQELYFAGPGGLYVSYWTGSEWGPRAFLDYPSINYWGVEAGPSLTADKKWFYFDGYPTMLVSYWTGIGWTPRKELLAPINPVAYRPHITPDGKKLYFISGRPCELGACHIWVAERKFQNK
;
A
#
# COMPACT_ATOMS: atom_id res chain seq x y z
N MET A 1 -6.27 -28.72 55.91
CA MET A 1 -5.42 -28.21 54.82
C MET A 1 -6.31 -27.30 53.97
N LEU A 2 -6.35 -26.00 54.27
CA LEU A 2 -7.10 -25.01 53.48
C LEU A 2 -6.23 -24.58 52.30
N PHE A 3 -6.73 -24.70 51.08
CA PHE A 3 -6.15 -24.06 49.91
C PHE A 3 -6.95 -22.83 49.55
N THR A 4 -6.32 -21.66 49.71
CA THR A 4 -6.84 -20.37 49.28
C THR A 4 -6.46 -20.20 47.80
N PHE A 5 -7.44 -20.12 46.90
CA PHE A 5 -7.21 -19.73 45.51
C PHE A 5 -7.16 -18.20 45.41
N PHE A 6 -6.01 -17.65 45.01
CA PHE A 6 -5.90 -16.26 44.58
C PHE A 6 -6.31 -16.17 43.10
N LEU A 7 -7.41 -15.50 42.82
CA LEU A 7 -7.81 -15.12 41.46
C LEU A 7 -7.06 -13.83 41.10
N ILE A 8 -6.07 -13.91 40.21
CA ILE A 8 -5.41 -12.73 39.64
C ILE A 8 -6.25 -12.29 38.44
N LEU A 9 -7.02 -11.21 38.61
CA LEU A 9 -7.70 -10.52 37.52
C LEU A 9 -6.69 -9.63 36.80
N PHE A 10 -6.26 -10.03 35.60
CA PHE A 10 -5.61 -9.11 34.67
C PHE A 10 -6.70 -8.24 34.03
N SER A 11 -6.83 -6.98 34.45
CA SER A 11 -7.57 -6.00 33.68
C SER A 11 -6.68 -5.55 32.52
N SER A 12 -6.91 -6.10 31.33
CA SER A 12 -6.40 -5.50 30.09
C SER A 12 -7.10 -4.16 29.90
N VAL A 13 -6.39 -3.07 30.17
CA VAL A 13 -6.79 -1.74 29.74
C VAL A 13 -6.61 -1.71 28.22
N VAL A 14 -7.70 -1.96 27.49
CA VAL A 14 -7.75 -1.73 26.05
C VAL A 14 -7.86 -0.22 25.87
N PHE A 15 -6.77 0.42 25.48
CA PHE A 15 -6.84 1.79 24.97
C PHE A 15 -7.51 1.75 23.61
N TYR A 16 -8.82 2.02 23.56
CA TYR A 16 -9.45 2.42 22.32
C TYR A 16 -8.94 3.83 22.02
N THR A 17 -7.88 3.95 21.22
CA THR A 17 -7.67 5.18 20.46
C THR A 17 -8.83 5.23 19.47
N SER A 18 -9.89 5.95 19.81
CA SER A 18 -10.91 6.31 18.83
C SER A 18 -10.24 7.25 17.83
N THR A 19 -9.53 6.70 16.86
CA THR A 19 -9.24 7.46 15.66
C THR A 19 -10.60 7.69 15.02
N LEU A 20 -11.08 8.94 15.04
CA LEU A 20 -12.28 9.32 14.31
C LEU A 20 -12.15 8.77 12.88
N ALA A 21 -13.25 8.21 12.38
CA ALA A 21 -13.30 7.76 11.00
C ALA A 21 -13.09 8.98 10.10
N PHE A 22 -12.32 8.82 9.02
CA PHE A 22 -12.14 9.87 8.04
C PHE A 22 -13.51 10.36 7.57
N THR A 23 -13.75 11.65 7.77
CA THR A 23 -15.03 12.29 7.48
C THR A 23 -14.77 13.50 6.57
N PRO A 24 -15.19 13.46 5.29
CA PRO A 24 -15.02 14.60 4.40
C PRO A 24 -15.71 15.86 4.94
N GLY A 25 -15.01 16.99 4.88
CA GLY A 25 -15.47 18.26 5.44
C GLY A 25 -15.23 18.44 6.93
N ASP A 26 -14.78 17.42 7.68
CA ASP A 26 -14.35 17.54 9.09
C ASP A 26 -12.90 18.05 9.15
N ALA A 27 -12.73 19.31 8.76
CA ALA A 27 -11.42 19.93 8.57
C ALA A 27 -10.67 20.16 9.89
N ASN A 28 -11.38 20.31 11.02
CA ASN A 28 -10.76 20.44 12.34
C ASN A 28 -10.55 19.07 13.04
N ASN A 29 -11.06 17.98 12.44
CA ASN A 29 -10.96 16.60 12.89
C ASN A 29 -11.55 16.39 14.30
N ASP A 30 -12.70 17.01 14.57
CA ASP A 30 -13.48 16.86 15.80
C ASP A 30 -14.62 15.82 15.68
N GLY A 31 -14.89 15.35 14.46
CA GLY A 31 -15.89 14.32 14.15
C GLY A 31 -17.22 14.88 13.64
N ASP A 32 -17.44 16.19 13.66
CA ASP A 32 -18.70 16.83 13.28
C ASP A 32 -18.49 17.86 12.16
N VAL A 33 -19.08 17.66 10.98
CA VAL A 33 -18.99 18.65 9.88
C VAL A 33 -19.89 19.88 10.17
N ASN A 34 -19.31 21.00 10.57
CA ASN A 34 -20.01 22.19 11.04
C ASN A 34 -19.27 23.53 10.75
N LEU A 35 -19.71 24.63 11.38
CA LEU A 35 -19.12 25.97 11.19
C LEU A 35 -17.64 26.04 11.62
N ALA A 36 -17.24 25.27 12.63
CA ALA A 36 -15.86 25.21 13.09
C ALA A 36 -14.91 24.72 11.98
N ASP A 37 -15.35 23.78 11.15
CA ASP A 37 -14.59 23.31 9.99
C ASP A 37 -14.45 24.38 8.92
N ILE A 38 -15.50 25.17 8.65
CA ILE A 38 -15.41 26.32 7.74
C ILE A 38 -14.30 27.26 8.22
N ILE A 39 -14.29 27.58 9.52
CA ILE A 39 -13.27 28.44 10.13
C ILE A 39 -11.88 27.80 9.99
N HIS A 40 -11.77 26.49 10.17
CA HIS A 40 -10.50 25.79 10.03
C HIS A 40 -9.99 25.78 8.58
N VAL A 41 -10.85 25.52 7.58
CA VAL A 41 -10.50 25.63 6.15
C VAL A 41 -10.07 27.06 5.81
N VAL A 42 -10.75 28.09 6.33
CA VAL A 42 -10.30 29.49 6.19
C VAL A 42 -8.87 29.66 6.68
N ASN A 43 -8.58 29.20 7.89
CA ASN A 43 -7.23 29.32 8.45
C ASN A 43 -6.19 28.54 7.64
N ILE A 44 -6.53 27.37 7.09
CA ILE A 44 -5.65 26.63 6.18
C ILE A 44 -5.36 27.44 4.92
N VAL A 45 -6.40 27.98 4.27
CA VAL A 45 -6.27 28.76 3.02
C VAL A 45 -5.39 30.00 3.19
N PHE A 46 -5.41 30.62 4.37
CA PHE A 46 -4.58 31.79 4.69
C PHE A 46 -3.24 31.43 5.36
N GLY A 47 -2.91 30.15 5.53
CA GLY A 47 -1.64 29.69 6.09
C GLY A 47 -1.51 29.88 7.62
N GLU A 48 -2.64 29.98 8.31
CA GLU A 48 -2.74 30.18 9.76
C GLU A 48 -3.03 28.88 10.53
N ALA A 49 -3.34 27.78 9.83
CA ALA A 49 -3.56 26.46 10.41
C ALA A 49 -2.86 25.34 9.63
N LEU A 50 -2.61 24.23 10.32
CA LEU A 50 -2.12 22.98 9.73
C LEU A 50 -3.26 22.21 9.08
N TYR A 51 -2.91 21.35 8.12
CA TYR A 51 -3.84 20.36 7.58
C TYR A 51 -4.25 19.35 8.66
N PRO A 52 -5.49 18.84 8.63
CA PRO A 52 -5.89 17.71 9.45
C PRO A 52 -5.05 16.46 9.13
N PRO A 53 -5.07 15.40 9.97
CA PRO A 53 -4.27 14.20 9.76
C PRO A 53 -4.44 13.59 8.36
N GLU A 54 -5.68 13.55 7.89
CA GLU A 54 -6.03 13.22 6.52
C GLU A 54 -6.37 14.53 5.80
N GLY A 55 -5.38 15.19 5.20
CA GLY A 55 -5.53 16.56 4.71
C GLY A 55 -6.72 16.80 3.77
N GLU A 56 -7.15 15.78 3.01
CA GLU A 56 -8.35 15.81 2.16
C GLU A 56 -9.67 16.02 2.93
N GLN A 57 -9.71 15.89 4.27
CA GLN A 57 -10.87 16.31 5.06
C GLN A 57 -11.20 17.79 4.87
N ALA A 58 -10.20 18.62 4.57
CA ALA A 58 -10.37 20.04 4.27
C ALA A 58 -10.68 20.34 2.79
N ASP A 59 -10.86 19.32 1.95
CA ASP A 59 -11.26 19.39 0.53
C ASP A 59 -12.66 18.76 0.34
N PRO A 60 -13.72 19.39 0.84
CA PRO A 60 -15.08 18.84 0.85
C PRO A 60 -15.70 18.72 -0.54
N ASN A 61 -15.18 19.45 -1.53
CA ASN A 61 -15.66 19.38 -2.90
C ASN A 61 -14.92 18.32 -3.75
N ALA A 62 -13.86 17.72 -3.18
CA ALA A 62 -13.05 16.66 -3.76
C ALA A 62 -12.37 17.04 -5.10
N ASP A 63 -11.92 18.29 -5.25
CA ASP A 63 -11.28 18.80 -6.48
C ASP A 63 -9.74 18.82 -6.44
N CYS A 64 -9.16 18.30 -5.35
CA CYS A 64 -7.73 18.28 -5.07
C CYS A 64 -7.09 19.67 -4.93
N LYS A 65 -7.84 20.66 -4.45
CA LYS A 65 -7.33 21.99 -4.10
C LYS A 65 -8.07 22.55 -2.88
N ILE A 66 -7.38 22.71 -1.75
CA ILE A 66 -7.94 23.44 -0.60
C ILE A 66 -7.84 24.95 -0.83
N ASN A 67 -8.97 25.60 -1.09
CA ASN A 67 -9.07 27.01 -1.47
C ASN A 67 -10.44 27.65 -1.08
N ILE A 68 -10.72 28.86 -1.58
CA ILE A 68 -11.95 29.58 -1.24
C ILE A 68 -13.23 28.90 -1.75
N VAL A 69 -13.14 28.07 -2.79
CA VAL A 69 -14.28 27.30 -3.31
C VAL A 69 -14.75 26.27 -2.28
N ASP A 70 -13.86 25.69 -1.49
CA ASP A 70 -14.20 24.76 -0.41
C ASP A 70 -15.00 25.42 0.70
N ILE A 71 -14.58 26.63 1.09
CA ILE A 71 -15.32 27.46 2.06
C ILE A 71 -16.75 27.69 1.55
N VAL A 72 -16.90 28.09 0.27
CA VAL A 72 -18.21 28.31 -0.34
C VAL A 72 -19.03 27.03 -0.40
N TYR A 73 -18.38 25.89 -0.72
CA TYR A 73 -19.02 24.59 -0.74
C TYR A 73 -19.59 24.22 0.63
N MET A 74 -18.78 24.33 1.69
CA MET A 74 -19.19 24.04 3.05
C MET A 74 -20.32 24.94 3.53
N VAL A 75 -20.27 26.25 3.23
CA VAL A 75 -21.35 27.19 3.57
C VAL A 75 -22.67 26.75 2.93
N ASN A 76 -22.64 26.31 1.67
CA ASN A 76 -23.84 25.84 0.99
C ASN A 76 -24.34 24.52 1.58
N TYR A 77 -23.46 23.58 1.92
CA TYR A 77 -23.83 22.33 2.58
C TYR A 77 -24.49 22.58 3.94
N ILE A 78 -23.79 23.29 4.84
CA ILE A 78 -24.19 23.47 6.24
C ILE A 78 -25.44 24.35 6.36
N PHE A 79 -25.55 25.44 5.59
CA PHE A 79 -26.60 26.44 5.80
C PHE A 79 -27.70 26.46 4.73
N LYS A 80 -27.47 25.83 3.57
CA LYS A 80 -28.40 25.93 2.41
C LYS A 80 -28.86 24.58 1.86
N GLY A 81 -28.50 23.47 2.50
CA GLY A 81 -28.89 22.12 2.06
C GLY A 81 -28.21 21.71 0.76
N GLY A 82 -26.97 22.15 0.55
CA GLY A 82 -26.11 21.68 -0.54
C GLY A 82 -25.77 20.19 -0.44
N THR A 83 -25.02 19.68 -1.41
CA THR A 83 -24.58 18.27 -1.41
C THR A 83 -23.64 17.98 -0.24
N PRO A 84 -23.71 16.80 0.37
CA PRO A 84 -22.74 16.38 1.39
C PRO A 84 -21.31 16.39 0.83
N PRO A 85 -20.30 16.72 1.67
CA PRO A 85 -18.90 16.58 1.31
C PRO A 85 -18.58 15.17 0.81
N ASP A 86 -17.72 15.08 -0.19
CA ASP A 86 -17.25 13.82 -0.76
C ASP A 86 -15.75 13.66 -0.54
N TRP A 87 -15.25 12.43 -0.66
CA TRP A 87 -13.86 12.09 -0.41
C TRP A 87 -13.05 11.85 -1.68
N ILE A 88 -11.75 12.10 -1.58
CA ILE A 88 -10.77 11.78 -2.61
C ILE A 88 -9.39 11.52 -1.98
N THR A 89 -8.46 10.98 -2.75
CA THR A 89 -7.02 10.98 -2.41
C THR A 89 -6.27 11.78 -3.46
N CYS A 90 -5.48 12.75 -3.03
CA CYS A 90 -4.84 13.70 -3.93
C CYS A 90 -3.32 13.56 -3.93
N PHE A 91 -2.73 13.38 -5.11
CA PHE A 91 -1.29 13.24 -5.28
C PHE A 91 -0.72 14.36 -6.15
N GLU A 92 0.51 14.76 -5.84
CA GLU A 92 1.32 15.63 -6.67
C GLU A 92 1.68 14.98 -8.00
N ASN A 93 2.22 15.77 -8.93
CA ASN A 93 2.72 15.22 -10.19
C ASN A 93 3.80 14.17 -9.91
N PRO A 94 3.65 12.95 -10.46
CA PRO A 94 4.60 11.89 -10.21
C PRO A 94 5.94 12.20 -10.88
N VAL A 95 7.01 11.77 -10.23
CA VAL A 95 8.37 11.82 -10.76
C VAL A 95 8.91 10.39 -10.89
N PRO A 96 9.76 10.09 -11.88
CA PRO A 96 10.39 8.78 -11.95
C PRO A 96 11.29 8.57 -10.73
N VAL A 97 11.43 7.32 -10.28
CA VAL A 97 12.37 6.97 -9.19
C VAL A 97 13.82 7.26 -9.62
N GLY A 98 14.11 7.08 -10.91
CA GLY A 98 15.38 7.47 -11.54
C GLY A 98 16.50 6.45 -11.39
N GLU A 99 17.64 6.80 -11.97
CA GLU A 99 18.87 6.01 -11.84
C GLU A 99 19.35 5.99 -10.37
N PRO A 100 20.00 4.90 -9.91
CA PRO A 100 20.44 3.73 -10.69
C PRO A 100 19.42 2.59 -10.77
N ILE A 101 18.19 2.78 -10.28
CA ILE A 101 17.15 1.74 -10.33
C ILE A 101 16.59 1.59 -11.73
N GLU A 102 16.18 2.72 -12.33
CA GLU A 102 15.63 2.74 -13.69
C GLU A 102 16.69 2.38 -14.73
N THR A 103 16.32 1.53 -15.67
CA THR A 103 17.10 1.18 -16.85
C THR A 103 16.24 1.30 -18.12
N PRO A 104 16.83 1.19 -19.33
CA PRO A 104 16.03 1.08 -20.56
C PRO A 104 15.20 -0.21 -20.67
N ALA A 105 15.43 -1.20 -19.80
CA ALA A 105 14.66 -2.43 -19.73
C ALA A 105 13.57 -2.33 -18.65
N PHE A 106 12.86 -3.41 -18.32
CA PHE A 106 11.67 -3.33 -17.47
C PHE A 106 12.01 -3.50 -15.99
N GLU A 107 11.65 -2.48 -15.19
CA GLU A 107 11.62 -2.53 -13.74
C GLU A 107 10.17 -2.53 -13.26
N GLU A 108 9.82 -3.42 -12.32
CA GLU A 108 8.45 -3.56 -11.85
C GLU A 108 8.36 -3.87 -10.35
N SER A 109 7.15 -3.72 -9.81
CA SER A 109 6.78 -4.19 -8.47
C SER A 109 7.65 -3.63 -7.35
N PHE A 110 7.65 -2.30 -7.21
CA PHE A 110 8.48 -1.60 -6.26
C PHE A 110 7.87 -1.60 -4.85
N PHE A 111 8.58 -2.18 -3.88
CA PHE A 111 8.21 -2.22 -2.48
C PHE A 111 9.25 -1.50 -1.62
N ILE A 112 8.88 -0.43 -0.94
CA ILE A 112 9.74 0.23 0.06
C ILE A 112 9.45 -0.31 1.46
N THR A 113 10.52 -0.60 2.21
CA THR A 113 10.45 -1.09 3.59
C THR A 113 9.83 -0.07 4.53
N PHE A 114 9.34 -0.55 5.67
CA PHE A 114 8.57 0.27 6.61
C PHE A 114 9.36 1.43 7.21
N ASP A 115 10.68 1.29 7.33
CA ASP A 115 11.59 2.34 7.78
C ASP A 115 12.00 3.32 6.66
N GLY A 116 11.56 3.09 5.43
CA GLY A 116 11.87 3.90 4.26
C GLY A 116 13.33 3.81 3.79
N LYS A 117 14.12 2.85 4.30
CA LYS A 117 15.56 2.80 4.04
C LYS A 117 15.97 1.85 2.93
N ARG A 118 15.13 0.89 2.57
CA ARG A 118 15.41 -0.07 1.51
C ARG A 118 14.20 -0.23 0.61
N ALA A 119 14.44 -0.37 -0.67
CA ALA A 119 13.44 -0.80 -1.63
C ALA A 119 13.81 -2.17 -2.20
N TYR A 120 12.80 -2.99 -2.42
CA TYR A 120 12.86 -4.23 -3.18
C TYR A 120 12.06 -4.03 -4.46
N PHE A 121 12.54 -4.58 -5.56
CA PHE A 121 11.87 -4.48 -6.85
C PHE A 121 12.29 -5.62 -7.76
N SER A 122 11.61 -5.77 -8.89
CA SER A 122 11.89 -6.82 -9.87
C SER A 122 12.42 -6.18 -11.15
N SER A 123 13.40 -6.78 -11.82
CA SER A 123 13.96 -6.23 -13.06
C SER A 123 14.53 -7.29 -13.99
N ASN A 124 14.45 -7.01 -15.29
CA ASN A 124 15.19 -7.72 -16.34
C ASN A 124 16.29 -6.87 -17.01
N GLY A 125 16.55 -5.67 -16.48
CA GLY A 125 17.57 -4.73 -16.96
C GLY A 125 18.91 -4.81 -16.26
N HIS A 126 18.92 -5.26 -15.02
CA HIS A 126 20.14 -5.44 -14.22
C HIS A 126 20.75 -6.84 -14.43
N PRO A 127 22.04 -7.07 -14.11
CA PRO A 127 22.65 -8.40 -14.16
C PRO A 127 21.82 -9.44 -13.39
N ASN A 128 21.33 -10.46 -14.10
CA ASN A 128 20.31 -11.41 -13.62
C ASN A 128 20.70 -12.88 -13.85
N TYR A 129 19.88 -13.79 -13.31
CA TYR A 129 20.04 -15.25 -13.39
C TYR A 129 19.03 -15.92 -14.36
N GLY A 130 18.07 -15.15 -14.89
CA GLY A 130 17.05 -15.58 -15.83
C GLY A 130 15.82 -14.68 -15.72
N GLY A 131 14.90 -14.76 -16.68
CA GLY A 131 13.61 -14.06 -16.62
C GLY A 131 13.66 -12.62 -16.09
N THR A 132 12.93 -12.40 -14.99
CA THR A 132 12.93 -11.18 -14.17
C THR A 132 13.32 -11.58 -12.76
N ASP A 133 14.28 -10.86 -12.18
CA ASP A 133 14.87 -11.18 -10.88
C ASP A 133 14.49 -10.13 -9.83
N LEU A 134 14.52 -10.51 -8.56
CA LEU A 134 14.39 -9.62 -7.42
C LEU A 134 15.72 -8.95 -7.06
N PHE A 135 15.66 -7.66 -6.79
CA PHE A 135 16.77 -6.79 -6.38
C PHE A 135 16.38 -6.01 -5.14
N TYR A 136 17.38 -5.46 -4.45
CA TYR A 136 17.18 -4.38 -3.49
C TYR A 136 18.10 -3.19 -3.75
N SER A 137 17.69 -2.03 -3.25
CA SER A 137 18.51 -0.81 -3.23
C SER A 137 18.28 -0.06 -1.90
N ASP A 138 19.34 0.52 -1.36
CA ASP A 138 19.31 1.28 -0.11
C ASP A 138 19.19 2.79 -0.37
N TRP A 139 18.36 3.47 0.41
CA TRP A 139 18.17 4.92 0.34
C TRP A 139 19.29 5.64 1.10
N ASP A 140 20.04 6.48 0.40
CA ASP A 140 20.98 7.40 1.03
C ASP A 140 20.30 8.74 1.32
N SER A 141 20.03 9.00 2.60
CA SER A 141 19.42 10.25 3.07
C SER A 141 20.27 11.50 2.83
N VAL A 142 21.59 11.37 2.66
CA VAL A 142 22.51 12.49 2.46
C VAL A 142 22.48 12.94 1.01
N SER A 143 22.69 12.01 0.08
CA SER A 143 22.65 12.28 -1.36
C SER A 143 21.22 12.36 -1.91
N ARG A 144 20.23 11.82 -1.17
CA ARG A 144 18.83 11.66 -1.58
C ARG A 144 18.70 10.85 -2.87
N THR A 145 19.46 9.76 -2.94
CA THR A 145 19.45 8.83 -4.06
C THR A 145 19.42 7.38 -3.57
N TRP A 146 18.92 6.50 -4.43
CA TRP A 146 19.01 5.06 -4.26
C TRP A 146 20.41 4.56 -4.58
N SER A 147 20.88 3.52 -3.87
CA SER A 147 22.14 2.85 -4.16
C SER A 147 22.06 2.04 -5.46
N ILE A 148 23.21 1.63 -6.00
CA ILE A 148 23.26 0.66 -7.10
C ILE A 148 22.48 -0.60 -6.68
N PRO A 149 21.55 -1.11 -7.51
CA PRO A 149 20.79 -2.30 -7.20
C PRO A 149 21.65 -3.54 -6.97
N VAL A 150 21.27 -4.33 -5.97
CA VAL A 150 21.91 -5.60 -5.61
C VAL A 150 20.92 -6.74 -5.86
N ASN A 151 21.29 -7.68 -6.72
CA ASN A 151 20.51 -8.89 -7.00
C ASN A 151 20.44 -9.75 -5.74
N LEU A 152 19.26 -10.34 -5.41
CA LEU A 152 19.10 -11.23 -4.25
C LEU A 152 19.82 -12.58 -4.38
N GLY A 153 20.49 -12.82 -5.52
CA GLY A 153 21.30 -14.00 -5.78
C GLY A 153 20.48 -15.22 -6.16
N SER A 154 21.13 -16.23 -6.73
CA SER A 154 20.51 -17.47 -7.18
C SER A 154 19.95 -18.36 -6.06
N HIS A 155 20.14 -17.96 -4.79
CA HIS A 155 19.54 -18.62 -3.64
C HIS A 155 18.07 -18.21 -3.46
N ILE A 156 17.75 -16.99 -3.88
CA ILE A 156 16.41 -16.40 -3.80
C ILE A 156 15.78 -16.34 -5.17
N ASN A 157 16.50 -15.88 -6.19
CA ASN A 157 16.07 -15.84 -7.59
C ASN A 157 16.27 -17.21 -8.27
N SER A 158 15.40 -17.51 -9.22
CA SER A 158 15.36 -18.73 -10.01
C SER A 158 15.81 -18.48 -11.44
N GLY A 159 15.81 -19.52 -12.29
CA GLY A 159 16.02 -19.34 -13.73
C GLY A 159 14.77 -18.83 -14.49
N SER A 160 13.68 -18.52 -13.79
CA SER A 160 12.41 -18.04 -14.36
C SER A 160 12.08 -16.63 -13.85
N ASN A 161 10.79 -16.26 -13.80
CA ASN A 161 10.37 -14.96 -13.29
C ASN A 161 10.10 -15.02 -11.79
N ASP A 162 10.69 -14.07 -11.07
CA ASP A 162 10.52 -13.81 -9.65
C ASP A 162 10.25 -12.31 -9.45
N ILE A 163 9.04 -12.00 -9.02
CA ILE A 163 8.48 -10.65 -9.06
C ILE A 163 7.61 -10.35 -7.83
N GLU A 164 7.04 -9.14 -7.74
CA GLU A 164 6.10 -8.73 -6.70
C GLU A 164 6.62 -8.93 -5.25
N PRO A 165 7.79 -8.37 -4.89
CA PRO A 165 8.32 -8.50 -3.54
C PRO A 165 7.46 -7.76 -2.50
N SER A 166 7.36 -8.33 -1.30
CA SER A 166 6.74 -7.69 -0.15
C SER A 166 7.42 -8.14 1.14
N VAL A 167 7.90 -7.19 1.95
CA VAL A 167 8.73 -7.48 3.12
C VAL A 167 7.99 -7.12 4.40
N SER A 168 8.04 -7.99 5.40
CA SER A 168 7.45 -7.73 6.72
C SER A 168 8.13 -6.53 7.39
N SER A 169 7.41 -5.81 8.23
CA SER A 169 7.92 -4.60 8.90
C SER A 169 9.14 -4.84 9.80
N ASP A 170 9.26 -6.05 10.34
CA ASP A 170 10.41 -6.47 11.13
C ASP A 170 11.60 -6.96 10.28
N GLY A 171 11.45 -6.94 8.95
CA GLY A 171 12.47 -7.36 7.98
C GLY A 171 12.76 -8.86 7.97
N LYS A 172 11.93 -9.69 8.64
CA LYS A 172 12.21 -11.12 8.81
C LYS A 172 11.60 -12.02 7.76
N LYS A 173 10.63 -11.54 6.99
CA LYS A 173 10.00 -12.30 5.91
C LYS A 173 9.97 -11.49 4.63
N LEU A 174 10.35 -12.13 3.52
CA LEU A 174 10.20 -11.62 2.17
C LEU A 174 9.22 -12.54 1.44
N PHE A 175 8.04 -12.04 1.11
CA PHE A 175 7.08 -12.66 0.21
C PHE A 175 7.36 -12.21 -1.22
N PHE A 176 7.10 -13.06 -2.20
CA PHE A 176 7.22 -12.74 -3.62
C PHE A 176 6.42 -13.73 -4.45
N GLN A 177 6.19 -13.39 -5.71
CA GLN A 177 5.56 -14.25 -6.69
C GLN A 177 6.62 -14.90 -7.58
N ALA A 178 6.48 -16.19 -7.87
CA ALA A 178 7.42 -16.92 -8.73
C ALA A 178 6.70 -17.85 -9.71
N PHE A 179 7.31 -18.05 -10.89
CA PHE A 179 6.78 -18.95 -11.92
C PHE A 179 7.50 -20.29 -11.98
N GLY A 180 6.75 -21.40 -11.91
CA GLY A 180 7.24 -22.74 -12.26
C GLY A 180 8.31 -23.33 -11.33
N ARG A 181 8.42 -22.81 -10.09
CA ARG A 181 9.37 -23.33 -9.10
C ARG A 181 8.98 -24.74 -8.63
N ALA A 182 9.98 -25.60 -8.45
CA ALA A 182 9.77 -26.94 -7.93
C ALA A 182 9.15 -26.91 -6.52
N GLY A 183 8.06 -27.66 -6.31
CA GLY A 183 7.26 -27.60 -5.08
C GLY A 183 6.10 -26.59 -5.12
N GLY A 184 5.92 -25.89 -6.25
CA GLY A 184 4.75 -25.08 -6.55
C GLY A 184 3.47 -25.90 -6.74
N LEU A 185 2.33 -25.23 -6.65
CA LEU A 185 1.00 -25.81 -6.87
C LEU A 185 0.41 -25.43 -8.24
N GLY A 186 0.93 -24.38 -8.87
CA GLY A 186 0.46 -23.86 -10.15
C GLY A 186 1.58 -23.31 -11.04
N GLY A 187 1.18 -22.48 -12.01
CA GLY A 187 2.14 -21.74 -12.83
C GLY A 187 2.81 -20.64 -12.01
N TRP A 188 2.01 -19.67 -11.59
CA TRP A 188 2.44 -18.63 -10.65
C TRP A 188 2.03 -19.01 -9.23
N ASP A 189 2.95 -18.90 -8.28
CA ASP A 189 2.67 -19.14 -6.86
C ASP A 189 3.27 -18.00 -6.03
N VAL A 190 2.68 -17.74 -4.86
CA VAL A 190 3.30 -16.94 -3.80
C VAL A 190 4.30 -17.82 -3.04
N TRP A 191 5.49 -17.29 -2.79
CA TRP A 191 6.56 -17.90 -1.99
C TRP A 191 6.99 -16.92 -0.91
N TYR A 192 7.68 -17.42 0.13
CA TYR A 192 8.35 -16.55 1.07
C TYR A 192 9.68 -17.11 1.55
N CYS A 193 10.57 -16.22 1.97
CA CYS A 193 11.84 -16.54 2.63
C CYS A 193 11.84 -15.98 4.06
N GLU A 194 12.61 -16.59 4.94
CA GLU A 194 12.90 -16.06 6.27
C GLU A 194 14.32 -15.48 6.32
N TRP A 195 14.54 -14.43 7.10
CA TRP A 195 15.86 -13.83 7.27
C TRP A 195 16.67 -14.57 8.36
N ASP A 196 17.80 -15.16 7.98
CA ASP A 196 18.78 -15.68 8.93
C ASP A 196 19.69 -14.53 9.38
N SER A 197 19.50 -14.08 10.61
CA SER A 197 20.30 -12.98 11.20
C SER A 197 21.72 -13.38 11.58
N VAL A 198 22.03 -14.68 11.66
CA VAL A 198 23.38 -15.17 11.96
C VAL A 198 24.20 -15.26 10.68
N ALA A 199 23.60 -15.78 9.60
CA ALA A 199 24.25 -15.87 8.30
C ALA A 199 24.13 -14.58 7.47
N GLU A 200 23.34 -13.61 7.93
CA GLU A 200 23.05 -12.33 7.24
C GLU A 200 22.54 -12.55 5.80
N GLN A 201 21.65 -13.51 5.63
CA GLN A 201 21.07 -13.87 4.33
C GLN A 201 19.62 -14.36 4.46
N TRP A 202 18.88 -14.28 3.36
CA TRP A 202 17.59 -14.95 3.24
C TRP A 202 17.78 -16.47 3.14
N GLU A 203 16.91 -17.21 3.82
CA GLU A 203 16.83 -18.67 3.71
C GLU A 203 16.17 -19.10 2.38
N VAL A 204 16.17 -20.41 2.13
CA VAL A 204 15.55 -20.97 0.92
C VAL A 204 14.05 -20.66 0.87
N PRO A 205 13.52 -20.31 -0.30
CA PRO A 205 12.09 -20.07 -0.49
C PRO A 205 11.19 -21.24 -0.09
N ILE A 206 10.10 -20.92 0.62
CA ILE A 206 9.08 -21.85 1.09
C ILE A 206 7.75 -21.55 0.40
N ASN A 207 7.09 -22.59 -0.12
CA ASN A 207 5.71 -22.48 -0.60
C ASN A 207 4.76 -22.53 0.62
N PRO A 208 3.90 -21.52 0.85
CA PRO A 208 2.98 -21.46 1.99
C PRO A 208 1.81 -22.46 1.89
N GLY A 209 1.74 -23.26 0.81
CA GLY A 209 0.78 -24.34 0.65
C GLY A 209 -0.60 -23.89 0.18
N PRO A 210 -1.59 -24.81 0.22
CA PRO A 210 -2.89 -24.64 -0.45
C PRO A 210 -3.83 -23.63 0.23
N ASN A 211 -3.47 -23.15 1.42
CA ASN A 211 -4.20 -22.07 2.09
C ASN A 211 -4.02 -20.73 1.37
N ILE A 212 -2.89 -20.55 0.67
CA ILE A 212 -2.60 -19.38 -0.15
C ILE A 212 -2.72 -19.76 -1.63
N ASN A 213 -1.93 -20.74 -2.07
CA ASN A 213 -1.74 -21.09 -3.47
C ASN A 213 -2.78 -22.12 -3.98
N SER A 214 -2.99 -22.13 -5.29
CA SER A 214 -3.85 -23.08 -6.00
C SER A 214 -3.29 -23.41 -7.38
N GLY A 215 -3.92 -24.37 -8.07
CA GLY A 215 -3.52 -24.74 -9.44
C GLY A 215 -3.78 -23.68 -10.52
N GLN A 216 -4.46 -22.57 -10.20
CA GLN A 216 -4.78 -21.50 -11.14
C GLN A 216 -3.84 -20.28 -11.03
N GLY A 217 -3.10 -20.21 -9.93
CA GLY A 217 -2.02 -19.27 -9.71
C GLY A 217 -2.41 -18.02 -8.91
N GLU A 218 -1.45 -17.57 -8.12
CA GLU A 218 -1.56 -16.45 -7.18
C GLU A 218 -0.37 -15.52 -7.33
N GLY A 219 -0.52 -14.28 -6.89
CA GLY A 219 0.51 -13.25 -7.04
C GLY A 219 0.23 -12.00 -6.24
N TYR A 220 1.07 -10.98 -6.46
CA TYR A 220 0.97 -9.69 -5.79
C TYR A 220 0.83 -9.80 -4.27
N PRO A 221 1.70 -10.56 -3.57
CA PRO A 221 1.61 -10.66 -2.12
C PRO A 221 1.87 -9.30 -1.47
N PHE A 222 1.11 -8.98 -0.43
CA PHE A 222 1.30 -7.81 0.41
C PHE A 222 1.13 -8.19 1.88
N ILE A 223 2.22 -8.17 2.63
CA ILE A 223 2.21 -8.41 4.07
C ILE A 223 1.95 -7.09 4.82
N THR A 224 0.99 -7.12 5.73
CA THR A 224 0.66 -5.96 6.57
C THR A 224 1.75 -5.60 7.57
N ALA A 225 1.71 -4.35 8.05
CA ALA A 225 2.70 -3.80 8.98
C ALA A 225 2.86 -4.59 10.29
N ASP A 226 1.80 -5.23 10.77
CA ASP A 226 1.87 -6.07 11.96
C ASP A 226 2.25 -7.52 11.66
N GLY A 227 2.41 -7.88 10.38
CA GLY A 227 2.76 -9.22 9.92
C GLY A 227 1.65 -10.25 10.09
N GLN A 228 0.41 -9.82 10.42
CA GLN A 228 -0.68 -10.74 10.76
C GLN A 228 -1.59 -11.08 9.58
N GLU A 229 -1.59 -10.26 8.53
CA GLU A 229 -2.44 -10.43 7.35
C GLU A 229 -1.62 -10.37 6.08
N LEU A 230 -1.83 -11.36 5.20
CA LEU A 230 -1.28 -11.42 3.85
C LEU A 230 -2.41 -11.22 2.85
N TYR A 231 -2.34 -10.12 2.10
CA TYR A 231 -3.21 -9.83 0.97
C TYR A 231 -2.55 -10.31 -0.31
N PHE A 232 -3.32 -10.82 -1.27
CA PHE A 232 -2.77 -11.30 -2.54
C PHE A 232 -3.85 -11.42 -3.60
N ALA A 233 -3.45 -11.42 -4.86
CA ALA A 233 -4.34 -11.71 -5.98
C ALA A 233 -4.40 -13.22 -6.23
N GLY A 234 -5.58 -13.71 -6.58
CA GLY A 234 -5.81 -15.08 -7.00
C GLY A 234 -6.96 -15.16 -7.99
N PRO A 235 -7.47 -16.36 -8.27
CA PRO A 235 -8.57 -16.53 -9.21
C PRO A 235 -9.81 -15.74 -8.75
N GLY A 236 -10.25 -14.79 -9.59
CA GLY A 236 -11.45 -14.01 -9.35
C GLY A 236 -11.27 -12.76 -8.48
N GLY A 237 -10.05 -12.36 -8.13
CA GLY A 237 -9.75 -11.07 -7.47
C GLY A 237 -8.79 -11.19 -6.29
N LEU A 238 -8.95 -10.29 -5.33
CA LEU A 238 -8.13 -10.18 -4.13
C LEU A 238 -8.62 -11.08 -3.00
N TYR A 239 -7.67 -11.63 -2.25
CA TYR A 239 -7.87 -12.46 -1.08
C TYR A 239 -7.06 -11.93 0.10
N VAL A 240 -7.46 -12.31 1.31
CA VAL A 240 -6.70 -12.13 2.54
C VAL A 240 -6.57 -13.46 3.27
N SER A 241 -5.39 -13.70 3.87
CA SER A 241 -5.16 -14.80 4.80
C SER A 241 -4.56 -14.25 6.10
N TYR A 242 -4.86 -14.93 7.21
CA TYR A 242 -4.46 -14.52 8.55
C TYR A 242 -3.43 -15.49 9.12
N TRP A 243 -2.38 -14.95 9.73
CA TRP A 243 -1.35 -15.73 10.41
C TRP A 243 -1.92 -16.35 11.69
N THR A 244 -1.76 -17.66 11.85
CA THR A 244 -2.28 -18.40 13.01
C THR A 244 -1.29 -18.51 14.17
N GLY A 245 -0.04 -18.07 13.96
CA GLY A 245 1.10 -18.31 14.86
C GLY A 245 2.05 -19.39 14.36
N SER A 246 1.59 -20.31 13.51
CA SER A 246 2.41 -21.39 12.93
C SER A 246 2.26 -21.56 11.42
N GLU A 247 1.11 -21.16 10.87
CA GLU A 247 0.83 -21.26 9.43
C GLU A 247 -0.14 -20.15 8.98
N TRP A 248 -0.22 -19.93 7.68
CA TRP A 248 -1.25 -19.09 7.07
C TRP A 248 -2.59 -19.82 7.06
N GLY A 249 -3.63 -19.18 7.57
CA GLY A 249 -5.00 -19.71 7.55
C GLY A 249 -5.59 -19.76 6.13
N PRO A 250 -6.76 -20.39 5.95
CA PRO A 250 -7.42 -20.44 4.65
C PRO A 250 -7.67 -19.04 4.07
N ARG A 251 -7.42 -18.87 2.77
CA ARG A 251 -7.74 -17.63 2.06
C ARG A 251 -9.23 -17.27 2.11
N ALA A 252 -9.52 -16.03 2.44
CA ALA A 252 -10.84 -15.43 2.40
C ALA A 252 -10.93 -14.47 1.21
N PHE A 253 -12.01 -14.57 0.43
CA PHE A 253 -12.28 -13.64 -0.67
C PHE A 253 -12.56 -12.24 -0.12
N LEU A 254 -11.89 -11.23 -0.66
CA LEU A 254 -11.98 -9.88 -0.15
C LEU A 254 -13.28 -9.19 -0.60
N ASP A 255 -13.77 -8.28 0.23
CA ASP A 255 -15.08 -7.63 0.20
C ASP A 255 -15.67 -7.36 -1.22
N TYR A 256 -16.93 -7.74 -1.43
CA TYR A 256 -17.69 -7.53 -2.67
C TYR A 256 -18.96 -6.71 -2.38
N PRO A 257 -19.28 -5.66 -3.17
CA PRO A 257 -18.55 -5.19 -4.36
C PRO A 257 -17.52 -4.08 -4.05
N SER A 258 -17.27 -3.77 -2.77
CA SER A 258 -16.47 -2.60 -2.39
C SER A 258 -15.03 -2.69 -2.87
N ILE A 259 -14.43 -3.88 -2.84
CA ILE A 259 -13.08 -4.14 -3.35
C ILE A 259 -13.16 -4.95 -4.64
N ASN A 260 -13.56 -6.22 -4.56
CA ASN A 260 -13.67 -7.11 -5.70
C ASN A 260 -14.95 -6.82 -6.49
N TYR A 261 -14.90 -6.77 -7.82
CA TYR A 261 -16.09 -6.58 -8.65
C TYR A 261 -16.16 -7.47 -9.89
N TRP A 262 -15.11 -7.47 -10.73
CA TRP A 262 -15.05 -8.33 -11.94
C TRP A 262 -13.90 -9.35 -11.88
N GLY A 263 -13.18 -9.41 -10.76
CA GLY A 263 -12.05 -10.32 -10.61
C GLY A 263 -10.84 -9.94 -11.43
N VAL A 264 -10.72 -8.65 -11.73
CA VAL A 264 -9.53 -8.03 -12.35
C VAL A 264 -8.65 -7.37 -11.32
N GLU A 265 -9.07 -7.38 -10.05
CA GLU A 265 -8.40 -6.69 -8.96
C GLU A 265 -7.11 -7.41 -8.54
N ALA A 266 -6.01 -6.67 -8.46
CA ALA A 266 -4.67 -7.17 -8.14
C ALA A 266 -3.84 -6.09 -7.43
N GLY A 267 -2.55 -6.36 -7.17
CA GLY A 267 -1.63 -5.36 -6.61
C GLY A 267 -2.09 -4.71 -5.30
N PRO A 268 -2.47 -5.48 -4.26
CA PRO A 268 -2.94 -4.91 -3.00
C PRO A 268 -1.82 -4.11 -2.31
N SER A 269 -2.15 -2.93 -1.78
CA SER A 269 -1.23 -2.14 -0.95
C SER A 269 -1.97 -1.30 0.07
N LEU A 270 -1.60 -1.42 1.35
CA LEU A 270 -2.26 -0.74 2.46
C LEU A 270 -1.32 0.19 3.23
N THR A 271 -1.88 1.26 3.79
CA THR A 271 -1.23 2.02 4.86
C THR A 271 -1.07 1.17 6.12
N ALA A 272 -0.13 1.52 7.00
CA ALA A 272 0.18 0.72 8.19
C ALA A 272 -0.99 0.61 9.18
N ASP A 273 -1.86 1.62 9.21
CA ASP A 273 -3.09 1.63 10.00
C ASP A 273 -4.23 0.82 9.36
N LYS A 274 -4.00 0.22 8.18
CA LYS A 274 -4.94 -0.58 7.38
C LYS A 274 -6.18 0.20 6.95
N LYS A 275 -6.11 1.54 6.92
CA LYS A 275 -7.26 2.39 6.57
C LYS A 275 -7.39 2.66 5.09
N TRP A 276 -6.29 2.93 4.39
CA TRP A 276 -6.32 3.16 2.95
C TRP A 276 -5.84 1.92 2.23
N PHE A 277 -6.60 1.49 1.23
CA PHE A 277 -6.28 0.33 0.44
C PHE A 277 -6.27 0.68 -1.05
N TYR A 278 -5.08 0.58 -1.64
CA TYR A 278 -4.81 0.83 -3.04
C TYR A 278 -4.66 -0.50 -3.76
N PHE A 279 -5.21 -0.60 -4.96
CA PHE A 279 -5.17 -1.83 -5.75
C PHE A 279 -5.40 -1.53 -7.23
N ASP A 280 -5.03 -2.47 -8.08
CA ASP A 280 -5.33 -2.41 -9.50
C ASP A 280 -6.79 -2.75 -9.75
N GLY A 281 -7.47 -2.00 -10.63
CA GLY A 281 -8.85 -2.27 -11.05
C GLY A 281 -9.03 -2.51 -12.56
N TYR A 282 -7.95 -2.40 -13.33
CA TYR A 282 -7.85 -2.43 -14.80
C TYR A 282 -8.89 -1.58 -15.58
N PRO A 283 -8.47 -0.57 -16.35
CA PRO A 283 -7.08 -0.18 -16.64
C PRO A 283 -6.49 0.81 -15.61
N THR A 284 -7.23 1.14 -14.56
CA THR A 284 -6.89 2.19 -13.58
C THR A 284 -6.54 1.60 -12.23
N MET A 285 -5.77 2.36 -11.45
CA MET A 285 -5.61 2.11 -10.02
C MET A 285 -6.79 2.67 -9.24
N LEU A 286 -7.20 1.90 -8.23
CA LEU A 286 -8.32 2.17 -7.36
C LEU A 286 -7.86 2.39 -5.93
N VAL A 287 -8.72 3.03 -5.14
CA VAL A 287 -8.56 3.22 -3.71
C VAL A 287 -9.88 3.00 -2.98
N SER A 288 -9.81 2.44 -1.78
CA SER A 288 -10.92 2.35 -0.85
C SER A 288 -10.46 2.67 0.58
N TYR A 289 -11.38 3.13 1.42
CA TYR A 289 -11.14 3.48 2.81
C TYR A 289 -11.88 2.54 3.77
N TRP A 290 -11.23 2.13 4.85
CA TRP A 290 -11.84 1.34 5.91
C TRP A 290 -12.55 2.23 6.94
N THR A 291 -13.87 2.14 6.99
CA THR A 291 -14.72 2.96 7.88
C THR A 291 -14.75 2.50 9.34
N GLY A 292 -14.09 1.40 9.67
CA GLY A 292 -14.23 0.71 10.96
C GLY A 292 -15.23 -0.44 10.94
N ILE A 293 -16.16 -0.45 9.97
CA ILE A 293 -17.18 -1.52 9.82
C ILE A 293 -17.20 -2.14 8.42
N GLY A 294 -16.46 -1.57 7.46
CA GLY A 294 -16.44 -2.03 6.07
C GLY A 294 -15.63 -1.10 5.18
N TRP A 295 -15.27 -1.59 3.99
CA TRP A 295 -14.64 -0.79 2.95
C TRP A 295 -15.66 0.10 2.26
N THR A 296 -15.30 1.36 1.99
CA THR A 296 -16.09 2.24 1.12
C THR A 296 -16.15 1.67 -0.30
N PRO A 297 -17.14 2.05 -1.13
CA PRO A 297 -17.07 1.80 -2.56
C PRO A 297 -15.75 2.33 -3.13
N ARG A 298 -15.04 1.49 -3.89
CA ARG A 298 -13.78 1.88 -4.54
C ARG A 298 -13.96 3.08 -5.48
N LYS A 299 -12.97 3.96 -5.48
CA LYS A 299 -12.85 5.10 -6.41
C LYS A 299 -11.59 4.97 -7.24
N GLU A 300 -11.63 5.48 -8.47
CA GLU A 300 -10.41 5.65 -9.26
C GLU A 300 -9.54 6.73 -8.64
N LEU A 301 -8.23 6.51 -8.63
CA LEU A 301 -7.30 7.60 -8.37
C LEU A 301 -7.43 8.63 -9.50
N LEU A 302 -7.49 9.92 -9.17
CA LEU A 302 -7.59 10.96 -10.20
C LEU A 302 -6.23 11.20 -10.89
N ALA A 303 -6.27 12.01 -11.95
CA ALA A 303 -5.05 12.64 -12.45
C ALA A 303 -4.34 13.37 -11.28
N PRO A 304 -3.00 13.29 -11.19
CA PRO A 304 -2.09 12.84 -12.25
C PRO A 304 -1.76 11.34 -12.24
N ILE A 305 -2.31 10.51 -11.34
CA ILE A 305 -1.92 9.09 -11.20
C ILE A 305 -2.47 8.21 -12.31
N ASN A 306 -3.78 8.24 -12.55
CA ASN A 306 -4.40 7.54 -13.68
C ASN A 306 -4.34 8.42 -14.96
N PRO A 307 -4.54 7.84 -16.17
CA PRO A 307 -5.01 6.48 -16.47
C PRO A 307 -3.89 5.45 -16.73
N VAL A 308 -2.62 5.86 -16.75
CA VAL A 308 -1.50 4.95 -17.02
C VAL A 308 -0.79 4.69 -15.71
N ALA A 309 -1.34 3.82 -14.86
CA ALA A 309 -0.71 3.40 -13.62
C ALA A 309 -1.25 2.02 -13.20
N TYR A 310 -0.37 1.20 -12.64
CA TYR A 310 -0.69 -0.11 -12.09
C TYR A 310 0.33 -0.49 -11.01
N ARG A 311 0.05 -1.53 -10.23
CA ARG A 311 0.89 -2.04 -9.13
C ARG A 311 1.21 -0.98 -8.08
N PRO A 312 0.20 -0.50 -7.32
CA PRO A 312 0.43 0.44 -6.24
C PRO A 312 1.36 -0.14 -5.18
N HIS A 313 2.19 0.74 -4.62
CA HIS A 313 2.76 0.57 -3.30
C HIS A 313 2.68 1.90 -2.52
N ILE A 314 1.72 2.00 -1.60
CA ILE A 314 1.63 3.14 -0.68
C ILE A 314 2.61 2.95 0.46
N THR A 315 3.31 4.02 0.86
CA THR A 315 4.15 3.98 2.05
C THR A 315 3.32 3.73 3.31
N PRO A 316 3.92 3.13 4.35
CA PRO A 316 3.23 2.85 5.61
C PRO A 316 2.53 4.06 6.23
N ASP A 317 3.10 5.25 6.06
CA ASP A 317 2.58 6.52 6.56
C ASP A 317 1.56 7.19 5.62
N GLY A 318 1.25 6.58 4.48
CA GLY A 318 0.29 7.10 3.49
C GLY A 318 0.78 8.32 2.70
N LYS A 319 2.06 8.70 2.81
CA LYS A 319 2.58 9.94 2.25
C LYS A 319 3.07 9.84 0.81
N LYS A 320 3.54 8.66 0.38
CA LYS A 320 4.06 8.45 -0.98
C LYS A 320 3.45 7.21 -1.60
N LEU A 321 3.03 7.35 -2.84
CA LEU A 321 2.54 6.25 -3.66
C LEU A 321 3.58 5.97 -4.74
N TYR A 322 4.17 4.78 -4.68
CA TYR A 322 4.95 4.21 -5.77
C TYR A 322 4.02 3.41 -6.68
N PHE A 323 4.29 3.42 -7.97
CA PHE A 323 3.48 2.68 -8.95
C PHE A 323 4.25 2.50 -10.24
N ILE A 324 3.80 1.56 -11.07
CA ILE A 324 4.36 1.32 -12.39
C ILE A 324 3.57 2.07 -13.46
N SER A 325 4.27 2.68 -14.41
CA SER A 325 3.65 3.44 -15.49
C SER A 325 4.51 3.47 -16.75
N GLY A 326 3.86 3.33 -17.92
CA GLY A 326 4.49 3.56 -19.22
C GLY A 326 4.53 5.03 -19.65
N ARG A 327 4.50 5.98 -18.69
CA ARG A 327 4.59 7.41 -18.99
C ARG A 327 5.98 7.74 -19.56
N PRO A 328 6.07 8.67 -20.51
CA PRO A 328 7.36 9.06 -21.06
C PRO A 328 8.20 9.77 -19.99
N CYS A 329 9.50 9.49 -20.00
CA CYS A 329 10.50 10.19 -19.19
C CYS A 329 11.77 10.44 -20.02
N GLU A 330 12.74 11.16 -19.45
CA GLU A 330 14.00 11.52 -20.14
C GLU A 330 14.87 10.32 -20.52
N LEU A 331 14.73 9.17 -19.83
CA LEU A 331 15.46 7.93 -20.10
C LEU A 331 14.84 7.07 -21.24
N GLY A 332 13.74 7.53 -21.85
CA GLY A 332 13.01 6.81 -22.89
C GLY A 332 11.86 5.96 -22.34
N ALA A 333 12.13 5.08 -21.36
CA ALA A 333 11.13 4.34 -20.60
C ALA A 333 11.52 4.34 -19.12
N CYS A 334 10.75 5.01 -18.27
CA CYS A 334 10.84 4.88 -16.82
C CYS A 334 9.62 4.12 -16.38
N HIS A 335 9.83 3.08 -15.58
CA HIS A 335 8.76 2.18 -15.21
C HIS A 335 8.22 2.51 -13.82
N ILE A 336 9.07 2.88 -12.87
CA ILE A 336 8.70 3.13 -11.48
C ILE A 336 8.58 4.64 -11.24
N TRP A 337 7.41 5.03 -10.79
CA TRP A 337 7.07 6.42 -10.51
C TRP A 337 6.68 6.55 -9.05
N VAL A 338 6.95 7.73 -8.48
CA VAL A 338 6.53 8.10 -7.14
C VAL A 338 5.77 9.41 -7.16
N ALA A 339 4.68 9.47 -6.41
CA ALA A 339 3.94 10.70 -6.15
C ALA A 339 3.75 10.93 -4.66
N GLU A 340 3.92 12.17 -4.21
CA GLU A 340 3.65 12.57 -2.83
C GLU A 340 2.19 12.99 -2.68
N ARG A 341 1.55 12.63 -1.56
CA ARG A 341 0.17 13.05 -1.26
C ARG A 341 0.14 14.57 -0.98
N LYS A 342 -0.82 15.31 -1.53
CA LYS A 342 -0.78 16.79 -1.64
C LYS A 342 -0.88 17.56 -0.32
N PHE A 343 -1.76 17.15 0.59
CA PHE A 343 -2.12 17.97 1.75
C PHE A 343 -1.40 17.50 3.02
N GLN A 344 -0.07 17.59 2.98
CA GLN A 344 0.79 17.19 4.09
C GLN A 344 1.39 18.39 4.80
N ASN A 345 1.45 18.32 6.13
CA ASN A 345 2.24 19.25 6.94
C ASN A 345 3.74 18.94 6.77
N LYS A 346 4.54 19.98 6.47
CA LYS A 346 5.98 19.87 6.23
C LYS A 346 6.81 19.80 7.51
#